data_AF-A0A1C4YAS4-F1
#
_entry.id   AF-A0A1C4YAS4-F1
#
_cell.length_a   1.000
_cell.length_b   1.000
_cell.length_c   1.000
_cell.angle_alpha   90.00
_cell.angle_beta   90.00
_cell.angle_gamma   90.00
#
_symmetry.space_group_name_H-M   'P 1'
#
loop_
_entity.id
_entity.type
_entity.pdbx_description
1 polymer ?
#
loop_
_entity_poly.entity_id
_entity_poly.type
_entity_poly.pdbx_seq_one_letter_code
_entity_poly.pdbx_strand_id
1 'polypeptide(L)'
;MIRFEVAAHAGHRRAGTAMELPEVLLPLRWWRSVPLVRRTAVDMTPLERFTVELALTTGRADPAEFTEITGLPGNLLAAGARRLVQSNALIPDDSGYAVWRPMAEQLATEQVVHEYRTVRYDLVLLPRTGDLLALDPKNSWLEQVEQVRARPVGNAPVPAELRDRDLTELLGERLAARTVHGVGQDLLRPDDPGPGTTPVDVDGVCPAYRCAGALRLDGDRPVPVVTIPGERGDPVVAELTGADGLARYWIDTVANLTYRDVQARLWREVTGRNHVRLPHVEQVGLGRWRYTIDGSNAELLAGQGRNLALPLAVTATATDLVAELTIDLAPGDSQAKALVALDRSLTSVAEDDGDPARLPNTPAVRDRAWQLGFQPIVYALREAEDFSHD
;
A
#
# COMPACT_ATOMS: atom_id res chain seq x y z
N MET A 1 -0.62 17.35 15.36
CA MET A 1 -1.71 18.32 15.04
C MET A 1 -1.74 18.48 13.53
N ILE A 2 -2.92 18.44 12.89
CA ILE A 2 -3.04 18.57 11.43
C ILE A 2 -3.33 20.03 11.07
N ARG A 3 -2.56 20.59 10.13
CA ARG A 3 -2.77 21.90 9.50
C ARG A 3 -3.46 21.72 8.14
N PHE A 4 -4.34 22.63 7.77
CA PHE A 4 -5.04 22.60 6.49
C PHE A 4 -4.73 23.83 5.66
N GLU A 5 -4.69 23.67 4.34
CA GLU A 5 -4.56 24.76 3.37
C GLU A 5 -5.51 24.48 2.20
N VAL A 6 -6.29 25.48 1.79
CA VAL A 6 -7.28 25.33 0.72
C VAL A 6 -6.77 25.95 -0.55
N ALA A 7 -6.49 25.12 -1.56
CA ALA A 7 -6.01 25.58 -2.85
C ALA A 7 -7.10 26.33 -3.62
N ALA A 8 -6.70 27.21 -4.54
CA ALA A 8 -7.64 27.94 -5.40
C ALA A 8 -8.37 27.02 -6.39
N HIS A 9 -7.70 25.94 -6.82
CA HIS A 9 -8.20 24.98 -7.81
C HIS A 9 -7.87 23.55 -7.39
N ALA A 10 -8.72 22.60 -7.77
CA ALA A 10 -8.42 21.19 -7.59
C ALA A 10 -7.19 20.79 -8.43
N GLY A 11 -6.16 20.22 -7.80
CA GLY A 11 -5.08 19.55 -8.52
C GLY A 11 -5.64 18.42 -9.38
N HIS A 12 -5.05 18.19 -10.55
CA HIS A 12 -5.41 17.05 -11.38
C HIS A 12 -4.89 15.77 -10.72
N ARG A 13 -5.79 14.94 -10.17
CA ARG A 13 -5.42 13.61 -9.68
C ARG A 13 -4.95 12.75 -10.85
N ARG A 14 -3.84 12.04 -10.65
CA ARG A 14 -3.37 11.06 -11.64
C ARG A 14 -4.39 9.91 -11.76
N ALA A 15 -4.65 9.49 -12.99
CA ALA A 15 -5.54 8.36 -13.25
C ALA A 15 -5.05 7.11 -12.49
N GLY A 16 -5.99 6.41 -11.83
CA GLY A 16 -5.70 5.22 -11.01
C GLY A 16 -5.19 5.50 -9.58
N THR A 17 -5.04 6.76 -9.18
CA THR A 17 -4.68 7.13 -7.80
C THR A 17 -5.91 7.51 -7.00
N ALA A 18 -6.12 6.84 -5.86
CA ALA A 18 -7.23 7.13 -4.95
C ALA A 18 -6.92 8.28 -3.99
N MET A 19 -5.68 8.39 -3.52
CA MET A 19 -5.22 9.46 -2.64
C MET A 19 -3.77 9.82 -2.96
N GLU A 20 -3.49 11.11 -3.11
CA GLU A 20 -2.14 11.62 -3.34
C GLU A 20 -1.55 12.16 -2.04
N LEU A 21 -0.28 11.85 -1.81
CA LEU A 21 0.49 12.30 -0.65
C LEU A 21 1.75 12.99 -1.18
N PRO A 22 1.70 14.29 -1.49
CA PRO A 22 2.84 14.99 -2.11
C PRO A 22 4.15 14.83 -1.34
N GLU A 23 4.05 14.70 -0.02
CA GLU A 23 5.19 14.44 0.84
C GLU A 23 4.82 13.41 1.92
N VAL A 24 5.69 12.41 2.10
CA VAL A 24 5.63 11.46 3.21
C VAL A 24 7.05 11.25 3.73
N LEU A 25 7.20 11.27 5.05
CA LEU A 25 8.40 10.78 5.71
C LEU A 25 8.23 9.28 5.97
N LEU A 26 9.00 8.46 5.25
CA LEU A 26 8.92 7.00 5.29
C LEU A 26 10.15 6.42 6.01
N PRO A 27 10.01 5.99 7.28
CA PRO A 27 11.00 5.12 7.92
C PRO A 27 11.07 3.79 7.17
N LEU A 28 12.24 3.46 6.64
CA LEU A 28 12.44 2.31 5.78
C LEU A 28 13.79 1.68 6.07
N ARG A 29 13.80 0.36 6.26
CA ARG A 29 15.04 -0.42 6.36
C ARG A 29 14.95 -1.65 5.46
N TRP A 30 16.07 -2.01 4.84
CA TRP A 30 16.10 -3.17 3.95
C TRP A 30 17.38 -3.98 4.09
N TRP A 31 17.30 -5.23 3.65
CA TRP A 31 18.39 -6.19 3.59
C TRP A 31 18.38 -6.90 2.25
N ARG A 32 19.54 -7.02 1.60
CA ARG A 32 19.68 -7.66 0.29
C ARG A 32 19.94 -9.15 0.45
N SER A 33 19.36 -9.96 -0.44
CA SER A 33 19.76 -11.36 -0.64
C SER A 33 19.74 -12.24 0.63
N VAL A 34 18.75 -12.03 1.50
CA VAL A 34 18.54 -12.80 2.73
C VAL A 34 18.18 -14.25 2.39
N PRO A 35 18.92 -15.25 2.90
CA PRO A 35 18.66 -16.65 2.60
C PRO A 35 17.48 -17.19 3.42
N LEU A 36 16.55 -17.85 2.73
CA LEU A 36 15.37 -18.49 3.31
C LEU A 36 15.28 -19.94 2.84
N VAL A 37 14.79 -20.83 3.71
CA VAL A 37 14.55 -22.23 3.36
C VAL A 37 13.14 -22.40 2.80
N ARG A 38 13.07 -22.82 1.54
CA ARG A 38 11.84 -23.16 0.81
C ARG A 38 11.62 -24.66 0.78
N ARG A 39 10.41 -25.10 1.10
CA ARG A 39 9.93 -26.48 1.03
C ARG A 39 9.04 -26.67 -0.18
N THR A 40 9.53 -27.40 -1.19
CA THR A 40 8.77 -27.68 -2.42
C THR A 40 8.29 -29.12 -2.42
N ALA A 41 7.03 -29.36 -2.76
CA ALA A 41 6.51 -30.70 -3.04
C ALA A 41 7.06 -31.20 -4.38
N VAL A 42 7.65 -32.40 -4.38
CA VAL A 42 8.22 -33.05 -5.58
C VAL A 42 7.79 -34.51 -5.59
N ASP A 43 7.52 -35.05 -6.78
CA ASP A 43 7.20 -36.47 -6.92
C ASP A 43 8.35 -37.35 -6.38
N MET A 44 7.95 -38.40 -5.66
CA MET A 44 8.88 -39.46 -5.29
C MET A 44 9.44 -40.14 -6.53
N THR A 45 10.73 -40.38 -6.52
CA THR A 45 11.39 -41.30 -7.45
C THR A 45 10.93 -42.74 -7.19
N PRO A 46 11.06 -43.65 -8.17
CA PRO A 46 10.73 -45.06 -7.96
C PRO A 46 11.49 -45.69 -6.78
N LEU A 47 12.75 -45.28 -6.56
CA LEU A 47 13.56 -45.77 -5.46
C LEU A 47 13.00 -45.30 -4.10
N GLU A 48 12.54 -44.07 -3.98
CA GLU A 48 11.92 -43.54 -2.76
C GLU A 48 10.58 -44.20 -2.45
N ARG A 49 9.74 -44.42 -3.47
CA ARG A 49 8.47 -45.16 -3.32
C ARG A 49 8.72 -46.57 -2.81
N PHE A 50 9.65 -47.29 -3.45
CA PHE A 50 10.05 -48.61 -2.99
C PHE A 50 10.58 -48.58 -1.54
N THR A 51 11.41 -47.60 -1.21
CA THR A 51 12.04 -47.49 0.12
C THR A 51 11.00 -47.26 1.21
N VAL A 52 10.02 -46.37 0.98
CA VAL A 52 8.95 -46.12 1.96
C VAL A 52 7.99 -47.29 2.07
N GLU A 53 7.64 -47.95 0.96
CA GLU A 53 6.79 -49.15 0.94
C GLU A 53 7.45 -50.33 1.66
N LEU A 54 8.76 -50.54 1.44
CA LEU A 54 9.56 -51.53 2.16
C LEU A 54 9.47 -51.26 3.66
N ALA A 55 9.79 -50.03 4.09
CA ALA A 55 9.77 -49.66 5.49
C ALA A 55 8.39 -49.79 6.16
N LEU A 56 7.31 -49.46 5.43
CA LEU A 56 5.93 -49.62 5.92
C LEU A 56 5.54 -51.10 6.09
N THR A 57 6.00 -51.94 5.17
CA THR A 57 5.70 -53.37 5.12
C THR A 57 6.45 -54.15 6.20
N THR A 58 7.75 -53.91 6.32
CA THR A 58 8.64 -54.69 7.20
C THR A 58 8.87 -54.01 8.56
N GLY A 59 8.45 -52.75 8.70
CA GLY A 59 8.63 -51.93 9.89
C GLY A 59 9.97 -51.18 9.93
N ARG A 60 10.88 -51.42 8.98
CA ARG A 60 12.17 -50.73 8.85
C ARG A 60 12.73 -50.88 7.44
N ALA A 61 13.53 -49.93 6.96
CA ALA A 61 14.32 -50.15 5.74
C ALA A 61 15.75 -50.57 6.11
N ASP A 62 16.06 -51.85 5.93
CA ASP A 62 17.38 -52.44 6.22
C ASP A 62 18.20 -52.63 4.91
N PRO A 63 19.51 -52.31 4.89
CA PRO A 63 20.35 -52.46 3.69
C PRO A 63 20.50 -53.89 3.17
N ALA A 64 20.55 -54.90 4.04
CA ALA A 64 20.65 -56.31 3.64
C ALA A 64 19.33 -56.79 3.02
N GLU A 65 18.20 -56.45 3.63
CA GLU A 65 16.87 -56.75 3.09
C GLU A 65 16.61 -56.02 1.76
N PHE A 66 17.01 -54.76 1.65
CA PHE A 66 16.98 -54.02 0.39
C PHE A 66 17.79 -54.73 -0.71
N THR A 67 18.98 -55.24 -0.38
CA THR A 67 19.84 -55.96 -1.31
C THR A 67 19.20 -57.27 -1.75
N GLU A 68 18.60 -58.00 -0.81
CA GLU A 68 17.91 -59.25 -1.07
C GLU A 68 16.71 -59.08 -2.02
N ILE A 69 15.90 -58.04 -1.81
CA ILE A 69 14.68 -57.81 -2.60
C ILE A 69 14.98 -57.22 -3.98
N THR A 70 15.89 -56.25 -4.06
CA THR A 70 16.13 -55.49 -5.29
C THR A 70 17.27 -56.03 -6.14
N GLY A 71 18.17 -56.82 -5.56
CA GLY A 71 19.45 -57.20 -6.16
C GLY A 71 20.43 -56.03 -6.30
N LEU A 72 20.11 -54.85 -5.78
CA LEU A 72 20.96 -53.66 -5.82
C LEU A 72 21.83 -53.57 -4.55
N PRO A 73 23.02 -52.96 -4.63
CA PRO A 73 23.85 -52.72 -3.44
C PRO A 73 23.12 -51.96 -2.33
N GLY A 74 23.14 -52.48 -1.11
CA GLY A 74 22.45 -51.89 0.05
C GLY A 74 22.85 -50.45 0.40
N ASN A 75 24.03 -49.99 -0.03
CA ASN A 75 24.43 -48.59 0.13
C ASN A 75 23.59 -47.61 -0.71
N LEU A 76 22.86 -48.07 -1.73
CA LEU A 76 21.91 -47.25 -2.50
C LEU A 76 20.65 -46.93 -1.71
N LEU A 77 20.34 -47.69 -0.64
CA LEU A 77 19.22 -47.39 0.24
C LEU A 77 19.32 -45.97 0.82
N ALA A 78 20.53 -45.50 1.13
CA ALA A 78 20.75 -44.15 1.63
C ALA A 78 20.31 -43.07 0.63
N ALA A 79 20.42 -43.33 -0.68
CA ALA A 79 19.95 -42.39 -1.71
C ALA A 79 18.42 -42.30 -1.74
N GLY A 80 17.72 -43.45 -1.61
CA GLY A 80 16.25 -43.50 -1.51
C GLY A 80 15.72 -42.98 -0.18
N ALA A 81 16.46 -43.16 0.92
CA ALA A 81 16.04 -42.73 2.26
C ALA A 81 16.25 -41.23 2.51
N ARG A 82 17.16 -40.56 1.78
CA ARG A 82 17.60 -39.18 2.10
C ARG A 82 16.45 -38.17 2.24
N ARG A 83 15.55 -38.06 1.26
CA ARG A 83 14.42 -37.10 1.31
C ARG A 83 13.29 -37.57 2.24
N LEU A 84 13.15 -38.89 2.42
CA LEU A 84 12.22 -39.48 3.38
C LEU A 84 12.63 -39.17 4.82
N VAL A 85 13.94 -39.20 5.12
CA VAL A 85 14.50 -38.77 6.40
C VAL A 85 14.29 -37.29 6.64
N GLN A 86 14.58 -36.44 5.65
CA GLN A 86 14.33 -35.00 5.75
C GLN A 86 12.85 -34.66 6.00
N SER A 87 11.94 -35.50 5.50
CA SER A 87 10.50 -35.36 5.70
C SER A 87 10.00 -36.02 6.99
N ASN A 88 10.90 -36.61 7.80
CA ASN A 88 10.58 -37.42 8.99
C ASN A 88 9.67 -38.63 8.74
N ALA A 89 9.64 -39.17 7.52
CA ALA A 89 9.01 -40.47 7.24
C ALA A 89 9.89 -41.64 7.70
N LEU A 90 11.21 -41.43 7.66
CA LEU A 90 12.22 -42.38 8.11
C LEU A 90 13.13 -41.73 9.15
N ILE A 91 13.57 -42.49 10.14
CA ILE A 91 14.49 -42.04 11.19
C ILE A 91 15.74 -42.92 11.09
N PRO A 92 16.94 -42.35 10.88
CA PRO A 92 18.17 -43.12 10.87
C PRO A 92 18.36 -43.90 12.18
N ASP A 93 18.76 -45.16 12.06
CA ASP A 93 19.02 -46.09 13.17
C ASP A 93 20.36 -46.83 12.91
N ASP A 94 20.88 -47.53 13.91
CA ASP A 94 22.19 -48.21 13.88
C ASP A 94 22.31 -49.24 12.74
N SER A 95 21.18 -49.77 12.25
CA SER A 95 21.13 -50.81 11.22
C SER A 95 20.38 -50.41 9.94
N GLY A 96 19.97 -49.16 9.80
CA GLY A 96 19.19 -48.71 8.64
C GLY A 96 18.27 -47.54 8.97
N TYR A 97 16.99 -47.68 8.66
CA TYR A 97 16.01 -46.62 8.87
C TYR A 97 14.72 -47.15 9.51
N ALA A 98 14.39 -46.65 10.70
CA ALA A 98 13.12 -46.91 11.34
C ALA A 98 12.00 -46.10 10.68
N VAL A 99 10.80 -46.66 10.58
CA VAL A 99 9.66 -45.99 9.97
C VAL A 99 8.87 -45.16 11.00
N TRP A 100 8.62 -43.90 10.69
CA TRP A 100 7.60 -43.12 11.38
C TRP A 100 6.28 -43.24 10.60
N ARG A 101 5.48 -44.25 10.96
CA ARG A 101 4.29 -44.68 10.20
C ARG A 101 3.37 -43.54 9.77
N PRO A 102 2.96 -42.59 10.64
CA PRO A 102 2.00 -41.55 10.24
C PRO A 102 2.45 -40.72 9.04
N MET A 103 3.74 -40.35 8.99
CA MET A 103 4.28 -39.57 7.87
C MET A 103 4.57 -40.47 6.67
N ALA A 104 5.12 -41.67 6.89
CA ALA A 104 5.44 -42.59 5.81
C ALA A 104 4.18 -43.01 5.02
N GLU A 105 3.07 -43.29 5.70
CA GLU A 105 1.77 -43.62 5.07
C GLU A 105 1.22 -42.43 4.27
N GLN A 106 1.32 -41.21 4.82
CA GLN A 106 0.90 -40.00 4.12
C GLN A 106 1.69 -39.80 2.84
N LEU A 107 3.03 -39.81 2.92
CA LEU A 107 3.89 -39.56 1.75
C LEU A 107 3.73 -40.68 0.70
N ALA A 108 3.56 -41.94 1.12
CA ALA A 108 3.31 -43.06 0.21
C ALA A 108 1.97 -42.91 -0.54
N THR A 109 0.92 -42.44 0.16
CA THR A 109 -0.39 -42.17 -0.43
C THR A 109 -0.34 -41.00 -1.41
N GLU A 110 0.30 -39.90 -1.01
CA GLU A 110 0.42 -38.69 -1.84
C GLU A 110 1.45 -38.84 -2.97
N GLN A 111 2.36 -39.82 -2.86
CA GLN A 111 3.53 -40.04 -3.73
C GLN A 111 4.45 -38.81 -3.87
N VAL A 112 4.45 -37.94 -2.86
CA VAL A 112 5.19 -36.68 -2.83
C VAL A 112 6.19 -36.72 -1.68
N VAL A 113 7.39 -36.19 -1.93
CA VAL A 113 8.38 -35.85 -0.90
C VAL A 113 8.68 -34.36 -0.94
N HIS A 114 9.19 -33.84 0.15
CA HIS A 114 9.57 -32.43 0.22
C HIS A 114 11.06 -32.25 -0.07
N GLU A 115 11.36 -31.32 -0.97
CA GLU A 115 12.71 -30.83 -1.20
C GLU A 115 12.90 -29.47 -0.51
N TYR A 116 13.98 -29.35 0.24
CA TYR A 116 14.37 -28.14 0.94
C TYR A 116 15.48 -27.45 0.16
N ARG A 117 15.24 -26.21 -0.27
CA ARG A 117 16.22 -25.40 -1.00
C ARG A 117 16.36 -24.03 -0.37
N THR A 118 17.59 -23.54 -0.29
CA THR A 118 17.85 -22.15 0.06
C THR A 118 17.53 -21.27 -1.15
N VAL A 119 16.63 -20.30 -0.94
CA VAL A 119 16.29 -19.24 -1.89
C VAL A 119 16.64 -17.89 -1.27
N ARG A 120 16.72 -16.82 -2.08
CA ARG A 120 17.12 -15.49 -1.60
C ARG A 120 16.04 -14.47 -1.90
N TYR A 121 15.78 -13.60 -0.93
CA TYR A 121 14.86 -12.48 -1.04
C TYR A 121 15.54 -11.20 -0.57
N ASP A 122 15.11 -10.06 -1.11
CA ASP A 122 15.37 -8.80 -0.45
C ASP A 122 14.24 -8.52 0.52
N LEU A 123 14.56 -8.05 1.72
CA LEU A 123 13.58 -7.75 2.74
C LEU A 123 13.45 -6.26 2.94
N VAL A 124 12.23 -5.79 3.11
CA VAL A 124 11.89 -4.40 3.42
C VAL A 124 11.03 -4.37 4.67
N LEU A 125 11.52 -3.71 5.72
CA LEU A 125 10.77 -3.42 6.93
C LEU A 125 10.31 -1.98 6.91
N LEU A 126 9.04 -1.77 7.25
CA LEU A 126 8.42 -0.48 7.53
C LEU A 126 8.18 -0.37 9.03
N PRO A 127 9.14 0.15 9.83
CA PRO A 127 9.11 -0.01 11.28
C PRO A 127 7.87 0.58 11.92
N ARG A 128 7.36 1.68 11.37
CA ARG A 128 6.18 2.38 11.91
C ARG A 128 4.93 1.51 11.97
N THR A 129 4.73 0.69 10.95
CA THR A 129 3.53 -0.15 10.81
C THR A 129 3.84 -1.62 11.06
N GLY A 130 5.12 -1.97 11.17
CA GLY A 130 5.58 -3.34 11.37
C GLY A 130 5.40 -4.22 10.13
N ASP A 131 5.08 -3.64 8.97
CA ASP A 131 4.96 -4.38 7.72
C ASP A 131 6.34 -4.89 7.29
N LEU A 132 6.43 -6.17 6.96
CA LEU A 132 7.64 -6.82 6.46
C LEU A 132 7.35 -7.42 5.09
N LEU A 133 8.03 -6.90 4.07
CA LEU A 133 7.86 -7.30 2.67
C LEU A 133 9.09 -8.07 2.21
N ALA A 134 8.87 -9.13 1.46
CA ALA A 134 9.90 -9.85 0.73
C ALA A 134 9.74 -9.58 -0.77
N LEU A 135 10.82 -9.15 -1.40
CA LEU A 135 10.90 -8.84 -2.82
C LEU A 135 11.78 -9.87 -3.51
N ASP A 136 11.36 -10.33 -4.69
CA ASP A 136 12.22 -11.14 -5.56
C ASP A 136 13.43 -10.28 -5.98
N PRO A 137 14.67 -10.69 -5.67
CA PRO A 137 15.86 -9.92 -6.00
C PRO A 137 16.00 -9.59 -7.48
N LYS A 138 15.39 -10.39 -8.38
CA LYS A 138 15.42 -10.15 -9.83
C LYS A 138 14.57 -8.97 -10.29
N ASN A 139 13.53 -8.62 -9.53
CA ASN A 139 12.56 -7.58 -9.85
C ASN A 139 12.46 -6.52 -8.75
N SER A 140 13.44 -6.49 -7.84
CA SER A 140 13.43 -5.62 -6.67
C SER A 140 13.83 -4.19 -7.03
N TRP A 141 12.97 -3.23 -6.70
CA TRP A 141 13.25 -1.80 -6.87
C TRP A 141 14.38 -1.30 -5.95
N LEU A 142 14.79 -2.08 -4.95
CA LEU A 142 15.85 -1.71 -4.02
C LEU A 142 17.21 -1.50 -4.71
N GLU A 143 17.50 -2.29 -5.75
CA GLU A 143 18.74 -2.08 -6.50
C GLU A 143 18.76 -0.69 -7.16
N GLN A 144 17.61 -0.25 -7.69
CA GLN A 144 17.48 1.08 -8.27
C GLN A 144 17.65 2.16 -7.20
N VAL A 145 17.08 1.98 -6.01
CA VAL A 145 17.23 2.92 -4.87
C VAL A 145 18.71 3.10 -4.49
N GLU A 146 19.47 2.00 -4.46
CA GLU A 146 20.90 2.02 -4.19
C GLU A 146 21.69 2.70 -5.33
N GLN A 147 21.32 2.43 -6.59
CA GLN A 147 21.94 3.03 -7.78
C GLN A 147 21.73 4.56 -7.83
N VAL A 148 20.52 5.04 -7.54
CA VAL A 148 20.21 6.48 -7.52
C VAL A 148 20.74 7.18 -6.27
N ARG A 149 21.33 6.42 -5.34
CA ARG A 149 21.90 6.89 -4.06
C ARG A 149 20.89 7.70 -3.24
N ALA A 150 19.68 7.18 -3.09
CA ALA A 150 18.68 7.83 -2.24
C ALA A 150 19.24 8.03 -0.83
N ARG A 151 19.23 9.29 -0.35
CA ARG A 151 19.72 9.62 0.99
C ARG A 151 18.56 9.79 1.96
N PRO A 152 18.68 9.23 3.18
CA PRO A 152 17.71 9.54 4.22
C PRO A 152 17.82 11.03 4.58
N VAL A 153 16.67 11.65 4.84
CA VAL A 153 16.60 13.04 5.32
C VAL A 153 16.79 13.14 6.83
N GLY A 154 16.75 12.01 7.52
CA GLY A 154 16.94 11.89 8.96
C GLY A 154 16.73 10.46 9.44
N ASN A 155 16.58 10.30 10.74
CA ASN A 155 16.27 9.03 11.38
C ASN A 155 14.95 9.13 12.15
N ALA A 156 14.17 8.06 12.15
CA ALA A 156 12.95 7.91 12.94
C ALA A 156 13.15 6.87 14.05
N PRO A 157 12.51 7.05 15.22
CA PRO A 157 12.58 6.06 16.29
C PRO A 157 11.88 4.77 15.85
N VAL A 158 12.50 3.64 16.19
CA VAL A 158 11.92 2.31 16.00
C VAL A 158 10.96 2.01 17.17
N PRO A 159 9.77 1.44 16.90
CA PRO A 159 8.85 1.02 17.96
C PRO A 159 9.52 0.07 18.95
N ALA A 160 9.11 0.11 20.22
CA ALA A 160 9.75 -0.64 21.28
C ALA A 160 9.77 -2.15 21.02
N GLU A 161 8.76 -2.67 20.31
CA GLU A 161 8.59 -4.06 19.94
C GLU A 161 9.62 -4.55 18.90
N LEU A 162 10.30 -3.63 18.21
CA LEU A 162 11.31 -3.92 17.21
C LEU A 162 12.74 -3.57 17.69
N ARG A 163 12.87 -2.96 18.88
CA ARG A 163 14.18 -2.55 19.40
C ARG A 163 15.03 -3.73 19.81
N ASP A 164 16.33 -3.64 19.52
CA ASP A 164 17.35 -4.63 19.88
C ASP A 164 17.05 -6.05 19.35
N ARG A 165 16.10 -6.19 18.42
CA ARG A 165 15.72 -7.48 17.83
C ARG A 165 16.71 -7.90 16.76
N ASP A 166 16.97 -9.21 16.69
CA ASP A 166 17.67 -9.81 15.56
C ASP A 166 16.73 -10.04 14.37
N LEU A 167 17.24 -9.82 13.15
CA LEU A 167 16.49 -10.02 11.92
C LEU A 167 16.03 -11.47 11.76
N THR A 168 16.85 -12.46 12.10
CA THR A 168 16.55 -13.89 11.94
C THR A 168 15.40 -14.29 12.85
N GLU A 169 15.45 -13.85 14.10
CA GLU A 169 14.40 -14.09 15.10
C GLU A 169 13.07 -13.45 14.65
N LEU A 170 13.10 -12.16 14.30
CA LEU A 170 11.92 -11.44 13.81
C LEU A 170 11.34 -12.13 12.56
N LEU A 171 12.19 -12.50 11.60
CA LEU A 171 11.77 -13.15 10.36
C LEU A 171 11.18 -14.54 10.62
N GLY A 172 11.78 -15.33 11.52
CA GLY A 172 11.26 -16.63 11.94
C GLY A 172 9.86 -16.52 12.53
N GLU A 173 9.64 -15.58 13.45
CA GLU A 173 8.32 -15.31 14.04
C GLU A 173 7.31 -14.86 12.97
N ARG A 174 7.71 -13.94 12.10
CA ARG A 174 6.81 -13.38 11.07
C ARG A 174 6.44 -14.40 10.00
N LEU A 175 7.36 -15.31 9.66
CA LEU A 175 7.08 -16.44 8.76
C LEU A 175 6.11 -17.44 9.41
N ALA A 176 6.34 -17.79 10.69
CA ALA A 176 5.44 -18.65 11.45
C ALA A 176 4.03 -18.05 11.57
N ALA A 177 3.94 -16.74 11.80
CA ALA A 177 2.68 -15.99 11.86
C ALA A 177 2.07 -15.69 10.47
N ARG A 178 2.76 -16.00 9.37
CA ARG A 178 2.35 -15.71 7.99
C ARG A 178 2.07 -14.23 7.72
N THR A 179 2.89 -13.37 8.32
CA THR A 179 2.80 -11.90 8.20
C THR A 179 3.89 -11.28 7.33
N VAL A 180 4.77 -12.10 6.74
CA VAL A 180 5.69 -11.63 5.70
C VAL A 180 4.93 -11.61 4.38
N HIS A 181 4.88 -10.46 3.72
CA HIS A 181 4.24 -10.33 2.41
C HIS A 181 5.24 -10.64 1.28
N GLY A 182 4.75 -11.11 0.13
CA GLY A 182 5.60 -11.44 -1.03
C GLY A 182 6.26 -12.83 -0.96
N VAL A 183 6.00 -13.61 0.09
CA VAL A 183 6.45 -15.01 0.23
C VAL A 183 5.28 -15.99 0.11
N GLY A 184 5.54 -17.16 -0.47
CA GLY A 184 4.59 -18.28 -0.48
C GLY A 184 4.56 -19.04 0.85
N GLN A 185 3.54 -19.89 1.03
CA GLN A 185 3.40 -20.76 2.22
C GLN A 185 4.45 -21.87 2.29
N ASP A 186 5.24 -22.02 1.24
CA ASP A 186 6.34 -22.96 1.12
C ASP A 186 7.63 -22.46 1.78
N LEU A 187 7.71 -21.20 2.20
CA LEU A 187 8.84 -20.68 2.98
C LEU A 187 8.66 -20.96 4.47
N LEU A 188 9.66 -21.60 5.07
CA LEU A 188 9.54 -22.14 6.42
C LEU A 188 10.28 -21.31 7.47
N ARG A 189 11.53 -20.97 7.17
CA ARG A 189 12.42 -20.34 8.14
C ARG A 189 13.57 -19.61 7.44
N PRO A 190 14.21 -18.65 8.11
CA PRO A 190 15.54 -18.19 7.72
C PRO A 190 16.50 -19.37 7.63
N ASP A 191 17.42 -19.32 6.66
CA ASP A 191 18.56 -20.22 6.69
C ASP A 191 19.49 -19.80 7.83
N ASP A 192 20.08 -20.75 8.55
CA ASP A 192 20.82 -20.49 9.80
C ASP A 192 21.95 -19.50 9.51
N PRO A 193 21.90 -18.25 10.02
CA PRO A 193 22.97 -17.31 9.82
C PRO A 193 24.18 -17.87 10.58
N GLY A 194 25.33 -17.94 9.93
CA GLY A 194 26.58 -18.09 10.66
C GLY A 194 26.71 -17.03 11.77
N PRO A 195 27.70 -17.14 12.68
CA PRO A 195 27.83 -16.24 13.82
C PRO A 195 27.91 -14.77 13.37
N GLY A 196 26.82 -14.01 13.60
CA GLY A 196 26.64 -12.64 13.14
C GLY A 196 25.17 -12.27 13.01
N THR A 197 24.53 -11.95 14.14
CA THR A 197 23.16 -11.42 14.16
C THR A 197 23.12 -10.04 13.51
N THR A 198 22.16 -9.82 12.60
CA THR A 198 21.97 -8.50 11.98
C THR A 198 20.85 -7.80 12.73
N PRO A 199 21.13 -6.74 13.51
CA PRO A 199 20.10 -6.07 14.27
C PRO A 199 19.11 -5.36 13.34
N VAL A 200 17.85 -5.40 13.75
CA VAL A 200 16.72 -4.76 13.06
C VAL A 200 16.90 -3.24 13.05
N ASP A 201 17.42 -2.68 14.13
CA ASP A 201 17.76 -1.27 14.25
C ASP A 201 19.27 -1.04 14.42
N VAL A 202 19.68 0.23 14.43
CA VAL A 202 20.96 0.66 14.98
C VAL A 202 20.62 1.77 15.96
N ASP A 203 21.00 1.61 17.23
CA ASP A 203 20.75 2.58 18.31
C ASP A 203 19.25 2.94 18.47
N GLY A 204 18.34 2.01 18.21
CA GLY A 204 16.90 2.25 18.33
C GLY A 204 16.29 3.15 17.25
N VAL A 205 17.03 3.43 16.16
CA VAL A 205 16.58 4.29 15.07
C VAL A 205 16.67 3.62 13.69
N CYS A 206 15.85 4.14 12.76
CA CYS A 206 15.77 3.71 11.38
C CYS A 206 15.92 4.92 10.43
N PRO A 207 16.66 4.79 9.31
CA PRO A 207 16.68 5.81 8.27
C PRO A 207 15.26 6.17 7.80
N ALA A 208 15.01 7.46 7.60
CA ALA A 208 13.75 7.99 7.13
C ALA A 208 13.95 8.78 5.84
N TYR A 209 13.15 8.47 4.84
CA TYR A 209 13.23 9.05 3.50
C TYR A 209 12.06 9.99 3.27
N ARG A 210 12.33 11.15 2.66
CA ARG A 210 11.27 12.05 2.20
C ARG A 210 10.89 11.63 0.78
N CYS A 211 9.65 11.20 0.61
CA CYS A 211 9.15 10.64 -0.64
C CYS A 211 7.85 11.34 -1.04
N ALA A 212 7.49 11.27 -2.31
CA ALA A 212 6.07 11.43 -2.69
C ALA A 212 5.38 10.07 -2.53
N GLY A 213 4.16 10.06 -2.01
CA GLY A 213 3.35 8.86 -1.82
C GLY A 213 2.04 8.93 -2.60
N ALA A 214 1.45 7.76 -2.82
CA ALA A 214 0.12 7.62 -3.37
C ALA A 214 -0.51 6.32 -2.87
N LEU A 215 -1.83 6.31 -2.68
CA LEU A 215 -2.61 5.08 -2.59
C LEU A 215 -3.24 4.81 -3.95
N ARG A 216 -2.85 3.71 -4.59
CA ARG A 216 -3.52 3.17 -5.76
C ARG A 216 -4.54 2.11 -5.34
N LEU A 217 -5.51 1.86 -6.20
CA LEU A 217 -6.46 0.76 -6.00
C LEU A 217 -6.08 -0.39 -6.92
N ASP A 218 -5.84 -1.55 -6.34
CA ASP A 218 -5.83 -2.84 -7.03
C ASP A 218 -7.13 -3.57 -6.67
N GLY A 219 -8.12 -3.50 -7.56
CA GLY A 219 -9.51 -3.79 -7.21
C GLY A 219 -10.01 -2.84 -6.10
N ASP A 220 -10.43 -3.41 -4.97
CA ASP A 220 -10.83 -2.64 -3.78
C ASP A 220 -9.68 -2.45 -2.76
N ARG A 221 -8.50 -3.02 -3.03
CA ARG A 221 -7.39 -2.99 -2.06
C ARG A 221 -6.51 -1.75 -2.29
N PRO A 222 -6.30 -0.91 -1.26
CA PRO A 222 -5.36 0.20 -1.36
C PRO A 222 -3.91 -0.31 -1.30
N VAL A 223 -3.12 0.05 -2.32
CA VAL A 223 -1.70 -0.29 -2.43
C VAL A 223 -0.86 0.98 -2.31
N PRO A 224 0.03 1.07 -1.30
CA PRO A 224 0.96 2.18 -1.18
C PRO A 224 1.98 2.17 -2.31
N VAL A 225 2.13 3.30 -2.99
CA VAL A 225 3.18 3.55 -3.96
C VAL A 225 3.99 4.75 -3.47
N VAL A 226 5.31 4.62 -3.45
CA VAL A 226 6.21 5.71 -3.06
C VAL A 226 7.18 6.03 -4.19
N THR A 227 7.44 7.31 -4.37
CA THR A 227 8.45 7.82 -5.29
C THR A 227 9.61 8.34 -4.45
N ILE A 228 10.70 7.59 -4.45
CA ILE A 228 11.90 7.86 -3.66
C ILE A 228 12.86 8.67 -4.53
N PRO A 229 13.17 9.93 -4.16
CA PRO A 229 14.14 10.73 -4.90
C PRO A 229 15.56 10.20 -4.69
N GLY A 230 16.34 10.18 -5.77
CA GLY A 230 17.77 9.93 -5.74
C GLY A 230 18.59 11.21 -5.84
N GLU A 231 19.87 11.14 -5.49
CA GLU A 231 20.82 12.22 -5.80
C GLU A 231 21.23 12.22 -7.27
N ARG A 232 21.05 11.08 -7.96
CA ARG A 232 21.44 10.87 -9.35
C ARG A 232 20.35 10.08 -10.08
N GLY A 233 20.04 10.50 -11.29
CA GLY A 233 19.08 9.80 -12.15
C GLY A 233 17.62 10.10 -11.79
N ASP A 234 16.73 9.34 -12.43
CA ASP A 234 15.30 9.46 -12.24
C ASP A 234 14.86 8.92 -10.87
N PRO A 235 13.80 9.47 -10.28
CA PRO A 235 13.28 8.97 -9.01
C PRO A 235 12.75 7.54 -9.15
N VAL A 236 12.92 6.74 -8.10
CA VAL A 236 12.50 5.34 -8.10
C VAL A 236 11.07 5.24 -7.62
N VAL A 237 10.20 4.63 -8.42
CA VAL A 237 8.82 4.32 -8.04
C VAL A 237 8.77 2.91 -7.46
N ALA A 238 8.48 2.82 -6.17
CA ALA A 238 8.35 1.58 -5.43
C ALA A 238 6.89 1.31 -5.10
N GLU A 239 6.35 0.21 -5.63
CA GLU A 239 5.07 -0.34 -5.20
C GLU A 239 5.31 -1.23 -3.98
N LEU A 240 4.62 -0.92 -2.88
CA LEU A 240 4.78 -1.61 -1.60
C LEU A 240 3.64 -2.61 -1.41
N THR A 241 3.52 -3.56 -2.34
CA THR A 241 2.48 -4.59 -2.33
C THR A 241 2.55 -5.37 -1.01
N GLY A 242 1.43 -5.41 -0.28
CA GLY A 242 1.35 -6.05 1.05
C GLY A 242 1.66 -5.15 2.23
N ALA A 243 2.02 -3.87 2.03
CA ALA A 243 2.15 -2.89 3.12
C ALA A 243 0.78 -2.38 3.62
N ASP A 244 -0.08 -3.32 4.05
CA ASP A 244 -1.45 -3.01 4.47
C ASP A 244 -1.48 -2.14 5.73
N GLY A 245 -0.50 -2.28 6.62
CA GLY A 245 -0.34 -1.42 7.78
C GLY A 245 -0.05 0.02 7.38
N LEU A 246 0.86 0.24 6.42
CA LEU A 246 1.18 1.56 5.88
C LEU A 246 -0.03 2.20 5.19
N ALA A 247 -0.75 1.42 4.38
CA ALA A 247 -1.98 1.88 3.73
C ALA A 247 -3.00 2.35 4.77
N ARG A 248 -3.28 1.52 5.78
CA ARG A 248 -4.19 1.85 6.89
C ARG A 248 -3.72 3.09 7.64
N TYR A 249 -2.44 3.20 7.97
CA TYR A 249 -1.88 4.36 8.65
C TYR A 249 -2.11 5.67 7.88
N TRP A 250 -1.89 5.69 6.57
CA TRP A 250 -2.17 6.87 5.75
C TRP A 250 -3.67 7.18 5.68
N ILE A 251 -4.51 6.15 5.50
CA ILE A 251 -5.97 6.31 5.48
C ILE A 251 -6.45 6.87 6.81
N ASP A 252 -6.06 6.28 7.94
CA ASP A 252 -6.50 6.66 9.27
C ASP A 252 -6.04 8.08 9.63
N THR A 253 -4.83 8.46 9.24
CA THR A 253 -4.31 9.82 9.47
C THR A 253 -5.23 10.88 8.86
N VAL A 254 -5.78 10.59 7.68
CA VAL A 254 -6.71 11.47 6.94
C VAL A 254 -8.17 11.25 7.36
N ALA A 255 -8.56 10.02 7.72
CA ALA A 255 -9.92 9.67 8.15
C ALA A 255 -10.32 10.34 9.46
N ASN A 256 -9.34 10.80 10.25
CA ASN A 256 -9.52 11.66 11.42
C ASN A 256 -10.28 12.97 11.12
N LEU A 257 -10.54 13.30 9.86
CA LEU A 257 -11.52 14.31 9.45
C LEU A 257 -12.97 14.01 9.86
N THR A 258 -13.29 12.83 10.39
CA THR A 258 -14.58 12.58 11.05
C THR A 258 -14.68 13.20 12.45
N TYR A 259 -13.57 13.57 13.08
CA TYR A 259 -13.61 14.20 14.40
C TYR A 259 -14.06 15.65 14.30
N ARG A 260 -15.05 16.01 15.12
CA ARG A 260 -15.70 17.33 15.12
C ARG A 260 -14.70 18.49 15.23
N ASP A 261 -13.66 18.37 16.04
CA ASP A 261 -12.65 19.44 16.20
C ASP A 261 -11.79 19.62 14.95
N VAL A 262 -11.49 18.52 14.25
CA VAL A 262 -10.74 18.54 13.01
C VAL A 262 -11.61 19.13 11.90
N GLN A 263 -12.89 18.74 11.83
CA GLN A 263 -13.88 19.31 10.93
C GLN A 263 -14.04 20.81 11.14
N ALA A 264 -14.12 21.26 12.40
CA ALA A 264 -14.25 22.68 12.71
C ALA A 264 -13.04 23.49 12.23
N ARG A 265 -11.82 22.95 12.39
CA ARG A 265 -10.60 23.60 11.89
C ARG A 265 -10.57 23.63 10.37
N LEU A 266 -10.82 22.50 9.71
CA LEU A 266 -10.88 22.44 8.26
C LEU A 266 -11.94 23.40 7.70
N TRP A 267 -13.14 23.38 8.28
CA TRP A 267 -14.22 24.26 7.82
C TRP A 267 -13.89 25.74 8.03
N ARG A 268 -13.21 26.08 9.13
CA ARG A 268 -12.67 27.44 9.34
C ARG A 268 -11.67 27.83 8.26
N GLU A 269 -10.78 26.94 7.84
CA GLU A 269 -9.86 27.23 6.73
C GLU A 269 -10.59 27.38 5.39
N VAL A 270 -11.65 26.61 5.17
CA VAL A 270 -12.49 26.70 3.96
C VAL A 270 -13.27 28.02 3.91
N THR A 271 -13.85 28.45 5.02
CA THR A 271 -14.74 29.63 5.05
C THR A 271 -14.08 30.91 5.57
N GLY A 272 -12.90 30.83 6.16
CA GLY A 272 -12.24 31.92 6.87
C GLY A 272 -12.94 32.36 8.16
N ARG A 273 -13.91 31.59 8.68
CA ARG A 273 -14.75 31.99 9.84
C ARG A 273 -14.95 30.87 10.84
N ASN A 274 -15.22 31.25 12.10
CA ASN A 274 -15.71 30.32 13.11
C ASN A 274 -17.21 30.09 12.92
N HIS A 275 -17.63 28.83 12.80
CA HIS A 275 -19.03 28.46 12.67
C HIS A 275 -19.54 27.77 13.93
N VAL A 276 -20.76 28.14 14.35
CA VAL A 276 -21.46 27.49 15.47
C VAL A 276 -21.98 26.12 15.05
N ARG A 277 -22.39 25.98 13.78
CA ARG A 277 -22.89 24.74 13.18
C ARG A 277 -21.99 24.35 12.00
N LEU A 278 -21.49 23.11 12.05
CA LEU A 278 -20.72 22.54 10.96
C LEU A 278 -21.65 21.90 9.92
N PRO A 279 -21.29 21.94 8.63
CA PRO A 279 -21.99 21.19 7.61
C PRO A 279 -21.94 19.68 7.91
N HIS A 280 -22.94 18.95 7.40
CA HIS A 280 -22.87 17.50 7.42
C HIS A 280 -21.77 17.03 6.47
N VAL A 281 -20.94 16.09 6.93
CA VAL A 281 -19.80 15.57 6.18
C VAL A 281 -19.85 14.05 6.11
N GLU A 282 -19.63 13.52 4.92
CA GLU A 282 -19.50 12.08 4.66
C GLU A 282 -18.25 11.80 3.83
N GLN A 283 -17.62 10.66 4.08
CA GLN A 283 -16.51 10.19 3.26
C GLN A 283 -17.09 9.45 2.05
N VAL A 284 -16.76 9.92 0.85
CA VAL A 284 -17.24 9.32 -0.42
C VAL A 284 -16.16 8.52 -1.14
N GLY A 285 -14.91 8.64 -0.69
CA GLY A 285 -13.77 7.86 -1.17
C GLY A 285 -12.50 8.14 -0.38
N LEU A 286 -11.40 7.47 -0.73
CA LEU A 286 -10.10 7.76 -0.12
C LEU A 286 -9.68 9.19 -0.47
N GLY A 287 -9.33 9.97 0.55
CA GLY A 287 -9.03 11.40 0.40
C GLY A 287 -10.17 12.23 -0.20
N ARG A 288 -11.42 11.75 -0.23
CA ARG A 288 -12.56 12.47 -0.83
C ARG A 288 -13.75 12.52 0.11
N TRP A 289 -14.22 13.74 0.35
CA TRP A 289 -15.27 14.05 1.30
C TRP A 289 -16.38 14.85 0.62
N ARG A 290 -17.61 14.69 1.08
CA ARG A 290 -18.74 15.51 0.65
C ARG A 290 -19.25 16.32 1.83
N TYR A 291 -19.35 17.63 1.63
CA TYR A 291 -19.86 18.59 2.60
C TYR A 291 -21.23 19.08 2.12
N THR A 292 -22.26 18.85 2.93
CA THR A 292 -23.60 19.35 2.67
C THR A 292 -23.74 20.76 3.24
N ILE A 293 -23.82 21.76 2.36
CA ILE A 293 -23.84 23.18 2.70
C ILE A 293 -25.25 23.78 2.60
N ASP A 294 -25.60 24.67 3.52
CA ASP A 294 -26.81 25.49 3.45
C ASP A 294 -26.59 26.74 2.58
N GLY A 295 -27.66 27.49 2.32
CA GLY A 295 -27.64 28.71 1.52
C GLY A 295 -26.66 29.75 2.03
N SER A 296 -26.55 29.92 3.36
CA SER A 296 -25.62 30.88 3.97
C SER A 296 -24.15 30.51 3.71
N ASN A 297 -23.80 29.24 3.83
CA ASN A 297 -22.45 28.77 3.51
C ASN A 297 -22.17 28.85 2.00
N ALA A 298 -23.17 28.55 1.16
CA ALA A 298 -23.04 28.69 -0.29
C ALA A 298 -22.78 30.15 -0.71
N GLU A 299 -23.52 31.11 -0.15
CA GLU A 299 -23.30 32.54 -0.39
C GLU A 299 -21.93 33.01 0.09
N LEU A 300 -21.49 32.56 1.27
CA LEU A 300 -20.18 32.90 1.81
C LEU A 300 -19.05 32.43 0.89
N LEU A 301 -19.09 31.16 0.47
CA LEU A 301 -18.10 30.59 -0.43
C LEU A 301 -18.16 31.24 -1.82
N ALA A 302 -19.36 31.51 -2.33
CA ALA A 302 -19.55 32.23 -3.58
C ALA A 302 -18.94 33.64 -3.51
N GLY A 303 -19.19 34.37 -2.41
CA GLY A 303 -18.63 35.71 -2.17
C GLY A 303 -17.11 35.73 -2.03
N GLN A 304 -16.48 34.58 -1.77
CA GLN A 304 -15.03 34.40 -1.80
C GLN A 304 -14.49 34.07 -3.20
N GLY A 305 -15.33 34.11 -4.23
CA GLY A 305 -14.97 33.77 -5.61
C GLY A 305 -14.84 32.27 -5.87
N ARG A 306 -15.28 31.40 -4.96
CA ARG A 306 -15.19 29.94 -5.13
C ARG A 306 -16.25 29.46 -6.10
N ASN A 307 -15.87 28.63 -7.08
CA ASN A 307 -16.82 27.90 -7.92
C ASN A 307 -17.42 26.72 -7.15
N LEU A 308 -18.71 26.79 -6.82
CA LEU A 308 -19.41 25.78 -6.01
C LEU A 308 -19.71 24.49 -6.80
N ALA A 309 -19.56 24.50 -8.12
CA ALA A 309 -19.73 23.31 -8.95
C ALA A 309 -18.48 22.44 -9.01
N LEU A 310 -17.31 23.01 -8.68
CA LEU A 310 -16.04 22.31 -8.68
C LEU A 310 -15.66 21.85 -7.27
N PRO A 311 -15.00 20.69 -7.13
CA PRO A 311 -14.47 20.26 -5.85
C PRO A 311 -13.39 21.21 -5.33
N LEU A 312 -13.30 21.37 -4.01
CA LEU A 312 -12.21 22.09 -3.36
C LEU A 312 -11.03 21.14 -3.15
N ALA A 313 -9.81 21.56 -3.52
CA ALA A 313 -8.60 20.89 -3.08
C ALA A 313 -8.12 21.43 -1.74
N VAL A 314 -7.81 20.51 -0.84
CA VAL A 314 -7.30 20.81 0.49
C VAL A 314 -6.05 20.00 0.74
N THR A 315 -4.99 20.68 1.15
CA THR A 315 -3.77 20.03 1.64
C THR A 315 -3.89 19.86 3.14
N ALA A 316 -3.76 18.62 3.62
CA ALA A 316 -3.72 18.27 5.03
C ALA A 316 -2.29 17.87 5.44
N THR A 317 -1.66 18.70 6.26
CA THR A 317 -0.28 18.50 6.73
C THR A 317 -0.28 17.96 8.15
N ALA A 318 0.13 16.71 8.30
CA ALA A 318 0.45 16.07 9.57
C ALA A 318 1.96 16.19 9.86
N THR A 319 2.43 15.54 10.92
CA THR A 319 3.84 15.63 11.35
C THR A 319 4.81 15.00 10.35
N ASP A 320 4.35 14.02 9.59
CA ASP A 320 5.15 13.11 8.77
C ASP A 320 4.51 12.76 7.43
N LEU A 321 3.38 13.38 7.10
CA LEU A 321 2.79 13.32 5.77
C LEU A 321 2.03 14.59 5.43
N VAL A 322 1.94 14.85 4.14
CA VAL A 322 1.10 15.85 3.50
C VAL A 322 0.17 15.08 2.57
N ALA A 323 -1.14 15.21 2.76
CA ALA A 323 -2.15 14.55 1.94
C ALA A 323 -2.95 15.58 1.14
N GLU A 324 -3.21 15.28 -0.13
CA GLU A 324 -4.17 16.03 -0.95
C GLU A 324 -5.55 15.42 -0.83
N LEU A 325 -6.49 16.27 -0.41
CA LEU A 325 -7.86 15.93 -0.15
C LEU A 325 -8.76 16.69 -1.11
N THR A 326 -9.91 16.09 -1.40
CA THR A 326 -10.94 16.70 -2.25
C THR A 326 -12.23 16.80 -1.47
N ILE A 327 -12.81 17.99 -1.45
CA ILE A 327 -14.11 18.25 -0.83
C ILE A 327 -15.12 18.61 -1.92
N ASP A 328 -16.09 17.73 -2.11
CA ASP A 328 -17.27 18.01 -2.92
C ASP A 328 -18.27 18.82 -2.10
N LEU A 329 -18.84 19.87 -2.70
CA LEU A 329 -19.91 20.65 -2.09
C LEU A 329 -21.27 20.14 -2.59
N ALA A 330 -22.12 19.70 -1.67
CA ALA A 330 -23.48 19.26 -1.96
C ALA A 330 -24.49 20.26 -1.39
N PRO A 331 -25.53 20.66 -2.16
CA PRO A 331 -26.53 21.58 -1.66
C PRO A 331 -27.47 20.90 -0.66
N GLY A 332 -27.63 21.49 0.52
CA GLY A 332 -28.51 21.01 1.59
C GLY A 332 -29.91 21.64 1.60
N ASP A 333 -30.08 22.78 0.94
CA ASP A 333 -31.36 23.50 0.84
C ASP A 333 -31.57 24.12 -0.56
N SER A 334 -32.72 24.77 -0.77
CA SER A 334 -33.10 25.36 -2.06
C SER A 334 -32.18 26.51 -2.49
N GLN A 335 -31.64 27.27 -1.55
CA GLN A 335 -30.80 28.42 -1.83
C GLN A 335 -29.40 27.97 -2.26
N ALA A 336 -28.79 27.03 -1.53
CA ALA A 336 -27.55 26.37 -1.94
C ALA A 336 -27.72 25.67 -3.30
N LYS A 337 -28.87 25.01 -3.52
CA LYS A 337 -29.18 24.33 -4.79
C LYS A 337 -29.20 25.30 -5.98
N ALA A 338 -29.78 26.49 -5.81
CA ALA A 338 -29.82 27.50 -6.86
C ALA A 338 -28.41 28.00 -7.22
N LEU A 339 -27.57 28.31 -6.22
CA LEU A 339 -26.20 28.78 -6.44
C LEU A 339 -25.31 27.71 -7.08
N VAL A 340 -25.35 26.46 -6.57
CA VAL A 340 -24.59 25.34 -7.15
C VAL A 340 -25.03 25.06 -8.59
N ALA A 341 -26.33 25.16 -8.90
CA ALA A 341 -26.83 24.96 -10.25
C ALA A 341 -26.42 26.09 -11.22
N LEU A 342 -26.39 27.34 -10.74
CA LEU A 342 -25.88 28.48 -11.50
C LEU A 342 -24.40 28.29 -11.85
N ASP A 343 -23.56 28.01 -10.85
CA ASP A 343 -22.13 27.79 -11.06
C ASP A 343 -21.88 26.61 -12.01
N ARG A 344 -22.66 25.52 -11.91
CA ARG A 344 -22.54 24.38 -12.82
C ARG A 344 -22.87 24.75 -14.26
N SER A 345 -23.89 25.59 -14.46
CA SER A 345 -24.28 26.05 -15.80
C SER A 345 -23.19 26.95 -16.39
N LEU A 346 -22.61 27.84 -15.58
CA LEU A 346 -21.50 28.70 -15.98
C LEU A 346 -20.24 27.89 -16.32
N THR A 347 -19.86 26.92 -15.49
CA THR A 347 -18.72 26.04 -15.76
C THR A 347 -18.91 25.25 -17.05
N SER A 348 -20.09 24.64 -17.26
CA SER A 348 -20.36 23.85 -18.47
C SER A 348 -20.29 24.70 -19.74
N VAL A 349 -20.80 25.94 -19.70
CA VAL A 349 -20.67 26.87 -20.83
C VAL A 349 -19.20 27.25 -21.09
N ALA A 350 -18.42 27.45 -20.03
CA ALA A 350 -17.01 27.81 -20.14
C ALA A 350 -16.12 26.66 -20.66
N GLU A 351 -16.45 25.40 -20.37
CA GLU A 351 -15.63 24.23 -20.73
C GLU A 351 -15.94 23.69 -22.14
N ASP A 352 -17.20 23.75 -22.59
CA ASP A 352 -17.66 23.08 -23.82
C ASP A 352 -17.83 24.02 -25.05
N ASP A 353 -17.27 25.23 -25.02
CA ASP A 353 -17.66 26.33 -25.94
C ASP A 353 -19.20 26.46 -26.03
N GLY A 354 -19.87 26.25 -24.90
CA GLY A 354 -21.33 26.23 -24.83
C GLY A 354 -21.89 27.60 -25.22
N ASP A 355 -23.09 27.61 -25.81
CA ASP A 355 -23.75 28.86 -26.21
C ASP A 355 -24.16 29.68 -24.98
N PRO A 356 -23.53 30.86 -24.72
CA PRO A 356 -23.88 31.71 -23.58
C PRO A 356 -25.33 32.20 -23.63
N ALA A 357 -25.99 32.20 -24.78
CA ALA A 357 -27.40 32.60 -24.93
C ALA A 357 -28.38 31.66 -24.19
N ARG A 358 -27.93 30.47 -23.78
CA ARG A 358 -28.72 29.55 -22.95
C ARG A 358 -28.76 29.96 -21.47
N LEU A 359 -27.92 30.90 -21.05
CA LEU A 359 -27.90 31.40 -19.68
C LEU A 359 -28.91 32.55 -19.52
N PRO A 360 -29.58 32.68 -18.36
CA PRO A 360 -30.44 33.83 -18.11
C PRO A 360 -29.66 35.14 -18.15
N ASN A 361 -30.02 36.07 -19.05
CA ASN A 361 -29.40 37.38 -19.10
C ASN A 361 -29.89 38.27 -17.93
N THR A 362 -29.28 38.08 -16.76
CA THR A 362 -29.57 38.86 -15.56
C THR A 362 -28.27 39.42 -14.97
N PRO A 363 -28.31 40.57 -14.25
CA PRO A 363 -27.12 41.09 -13.59
C PRO A 363 -26.45 40.08 -12.66
N ALA A 364 -27.23 39.30 -11.90
CA ALA A 364 -26.70 38.29 -10.99
C ALA A 364 -25.88 37.18 -11.68
N VAL A 365 -26.31 36.73 -12.86
CA VAL A 365 -25.56 35.74 -13.66
C VAL A 365 -24.26 36.34 -14.19
N ARG A 366 -24.30 37.59 -14.66
CA ARG A 366 -23.12 38.32 -15.16
C ARG A 366 -22.09 38.58 -14.06
N ASP A 367 -22.55 39.08 -12.90
CA ASP A 367 -21.71 39.32 -11.73
C ASP A 367 -21.04 38.02 -11.28
N ARG A 368 -21.80 36.92 -11.29
CA ARG A 368 -21.27 35.62 -10.91
C ARG A 368 -20.24 35.10 -11.91
N ALA A 369 -20.53 35.15 -13.20
CA ALA A 369 -19.57 34.76 -14.24
C ALA A 369 -18.28 35.58 -14.17
N TRP A 370 -18.39 36.88 -13.88
CA TRP A 370 -17.23 37.75 -13.68
C TRP A 370 -16.40 37.34 -12.46
N GLN A 371 -17.03 37.07 -11.31
CA GLN A 371 -16.36 36.60 -10.10
C GLN A 371 -15.61 35.29 -10.30
N LEU A 372 -16.15 34.39 -11.13
CA LEU A 372 -15.52 33.11 -11.47
C LEU A 372 -14.43 33.24 -12.55
N GLY A 373 -14.21 34.44 -13.10
CA GLY A 373 -13.22 34.67 -14.13
C GLY A 373 -13.65 34.21 -15.52
N PHE A 374 -14.95 34.07 -15.78
CA PHE A 374 -15.50 33.73 -17.10
C PHE A 374 -15.86 35.00 -17.89
N GLN A 375 -14.88 35.89 -18.14
CA GLN A 375 -15.13 37.16 -18.83
C GLN A 375 -15.74 36.98 -20.24
N PRO A 376 -15.37 35.97 -21.06
CA PRO A 376 -16.01 35.74 -22.35
C PRO A 376 -17.53 35.57 -22.26
N ILE A 377 -18.01 34.85 -21.23
CA ILE A 377 -19.45 34.68 -20.98
C ILE A 377 -20.11 36.02 -20.67
N VAL A 378 -19.47 36.85 -19.84
CA VAL A 378 -19.99 38.18 -19.48
C VAL A 378 -20.13 39.07 -20.70
N TYR A 379 -19.11 39.09 -21.58
CA TYR A 379 -19.15 39.89 -22.80
C TYR A 379 -20.25 39.41 -23.76
N ALA A 380 -20.39 38.10 -23.95
CA ALA A 380 -21.45 37.54 -24.78
C ALA A 380 -22.86 37.91 -24.28
N LEU A 381 -23.09 37.85 -22.96
CA LEU A 381 -24.39 38.23 -22.38
C LEU A 381 -24.67 39.74 -22.47
N ARG A 382 -23.64 40.56 -22.60
CA ARG A 382 -23.74 42.03 -22.73
C ARG A 382 -23.73 42.52 -24.16
N GLU A 383 -23.46 41.67 -25.15
CA GLU A 383 -23.23 42.08 -26.53
C GLU A 383 -24.35 42.98 -27.08
N ALA A 384 -25.61 42.61 -26.84
CA ALA A 384 -26.77 43.41 -27.26
C ALA A 384 -26.94 44.74 -26.51
N GLU A 385 -26.40 44.87 -25.30
CA GLU A 385 -26.43 46.11 -24.50
C GLU A 385 -25.23 47.03 -24.81
N ASP A 386 -24.06 46.44 -25.05
CA ASP A 386 -22.78 47.15 -25.24
C ASP A 386 -22.54 47.55 -26.71
N PHE A 387 -23.09 46.78 -27.66
CA PHE A 387 -22.98 47.01 -29.10
C PHE A 387 -24.37 47.13 -29.70
N SER A 388 -25.01 48.27 -29.51
CA SER A 388 -26.19 48.66 -30.28
C SER A 388 -25.80 48.82 -31.74
N HIS A 389 -26.08 47.82 -32.57
CA HIS A 389 -26.04 47.94 -34.02
C HIS A 389 -27.37 48.53 -34.49
N ASP A 390 -27.45 49.86 -34.51
CA ASP A 390 -28.48 50.60 -35.24
C ASP A 390 -28.33 50.41 -36.75
#